data_AF-A0AA89C115-F1
#
_entry.id   AF-A0AA89C115-F1
#
_cell.length_a   1.000
_cell.length_b   1.000
_cell.length_c   1.000
_cell.angle_alpha   90.00
_cell.angle_beta   90.00
_cell.angle_gamma   90.00
#
_symmetry.space_group_name_H-M   'P 1'
#
loop_
_entity.id
_entity.type
_entity.pdbx_description
1 polymer ?
#
loop_
_entity_poly.entity_id
_entity_poly.type
_entity_poly.pdbx_seq_one_letter_code
_entity_poly.pdbx_strand_id
1 'polypeptide(L)'
;MSHKDRGMTVNYFNDLRRDVRAADMREMIWDPVLAGHARRWGKKCMYSTSNDDTYAQLLYKEFYNPITRPGEVIMSSIRSWAMQQQNYTRGGWKRCEKEGTCQYMQMISSSSDFVGCSLTQCPKLQVKGTSEQSDMYFVVCFISPKSTPMTLPYTRGRRCSRCPSGLSCRKRLCSRKFQSKKTMLSDIKPSLPQASIKISSTELKEASLLHGRYLDNKGQVRLSKNYDSIERYDLYGTSSSAERQRKGLAGRTIPEAPSGKRNRVRRQVRDPYAAERERRRQERLRYDRQRQLRDQEMRAQQQRDREERERRQRQRRQEYERELERRRQERLREHNRRNRRPYDPRQPQALGKSASALVSLKEFYDERERERERERERERERDYYIKRQSIYVHKSEREREREREREKEYVLICMEQTDKYYLEQVHNTLRGTSMREMKWDNYLEKWAKYVIRCDIEYPGPVDCYTNFGKVNRDSNVYNVVYDWGSEGNDVTRILQFGCRTPSDIERCNHNVIVRNASLRKFGCAAMDCGAMKQVTCIYK
;
A
#
# COMPACT_ATOMS: atom_id res chain seq x y z
N MET A 1 -2.57 -7.24 12.08
CA MET A 1 -2.72 -6.37 10.90
C MET A 1 -1.83 -5.13 11.04
N SER A 2 -0.89 -4.99 10.11
CA SER A 2 0.00 -3.83 9.95
C SER A 2 -0.78 -2.59 9.51
N HIS A 3 -0.17 -1.40 9.56
CA HIS A 3 -0.79 -0.17 9.02
C HIS A 3 -1.10 -0.30 7.52
N LYS A 4 -0.23 -1.00 6.79
CA LYS A 4 -0.35 -1.32 5.37
C LYS A 4 -1.60 -2.18 5.11
N ASP A 5 -1.80 -3.26 5.87
CA ASP A 5 -2.98 -4.13 5.71
C ASP A 5 -4.29 -3.35 5.94
N ARG A 6 -4.33 -2.48 6.96
CA ARG A 6 -5.52 -1.66 7.27
C ARG A 6 -5.87 -0.70 6.14
N GLY A 7 -4.85 0.01 5.63
CA GLY A 7 -5.02 0.90 4.49
C GLY A 7 -5.52 0.15 3.26
N MET A 8 -4.99 -1.06 3.02
CA MET A 8 -5.41 -1.90 1.91
C MET A 8 -6.86 -2.37 2.04
N THR A 9 -7.27 -2.80 3.23
CA THR A 9 -8.66 -3.20 3.46
C THR A 9 -9.62 -2.07 3.07
N VAL A 10 -9.37 -0.85 3.56
CA VAL A 10 -10.24 0.30 3.25
C VAL A 10 -10.24 0.64 1.77
N ASN A 11 -9.07 0.64 1.14
CA ASN A 11 -8.96 1.03 -0.26
C ASN A 11 -9.67 0.02 -1.18
N TYR A 12 -9.55 -1.28 -0.92
CA TYR A 12 -10.26 -2.30 -1.71
C TYR A 12 -11.79 -2.14 -1.58
N PHE A 13 -12.29 -1.90 -0.37
CA PHE A 13 -13.71 -1.60 -0.16
C PHE A 13 -14.13 -0.38 -0.97
N ASN A 14 -13.35 0.70 -0.91
CA ASN A 14 -13.63 1.91 -1.64
C ASN A 14 -13.56 1.73 -3.16
N ASP A 15 -12.72 0.85 -3.69
CA ASP A 15 -12.69 0.56 -5.12
C ASP A 15 -13.95 -0.17 -5.59
N LEU A 16 -14.39 -1.21 -4.88
CA LEU A 16 -15.68 -1.86 -5.14
C LEU A 16 -16.84 -0.84 -5.11
N ARG A 17 -16.82 0.06 -4.12
CA ARG A 17 -17.82 1.11 -3.95
C ARG A 17 -17.79 2.16 -5.06
N ARG A 18 -16.62 2.45 -5.64
CA ARG A 18 -16.49 3.37 -6.81
C ARG A 18 -17.02 2.75 -8.09
N ASP A 19 -16.89 1.44 -8.23
CA ASP A 19 -17.21 0.75 -9.47
C ASP A 19 -18.71 0.63 -9.68
N VAL A 20 -19.46 0.38 -8.60
CA VAL A 20 -20.92 0.38 -8.65
C VAL A 20 -21.48 1.76 -9.04
N ARG A 21 -22.57 1.77 -9.81
CA ARG A 21 -23.25 3.00 -10.25
C ARG A 21 -24.22 3.48 -9.15
N ALA A 22 -23.65 4.06 -8.09
CA ALA A 22 -24.36 4.46 -6.89
C ALA A 22 -24.39 5.99 -6.71
N ALA A 23 -25.57 6.55 -6.49
CA ALA A 23 -25.78 7.99 -6.34
C ALA A 23 -25.33 8.56 -4.99
N ASP A 24 -25.35 7.74 -3.95
CA ASP A 24 -25.25 8.10 -2.53
C ASP A 24 -24.09 7.39 -1.80
N MET A 25 -23.22 6.69 -2.54
CA MET A 25 -22.19 5.83 -1.97
C MET A 25 -21.18 6.60 -1.11
N ARG A 26 -21.17 6.35 0.20
CA ARG A 26 -20.22 6.97 1.12
C ARG A 26 -18.83 6.34 1.04
N GLU A 27 -17.81 7.12 1.35
CA GLU A 27 -16.44 6.64 1.46
C GLU A 27 -16.23 5.86 2.77
N MET A 28 -15.68 4.65 2.65
CA MET A 28 -15.32 3.79 3.78
C MET A 28 -14.03 4.28 4.45
N ILE A 29 -13.98 4.25 5.77
CA ILE A 29 -12.87 4.72 6.60
C ILE A 29 -12.48 3.64 7.63
N TRP A 30 -11.20 3.50 7.93
CA TRP A 30 -10.75 2.57 8.98
C TRP A 30 -11.14 3.08 10.37
N ASP A 31 -11.75 2.22 11.18
CA ASP A 31 -12.06 2.49 12.58
C ASP A 31 -11.29 1.54 13.52
N PRO A 32 -10.39 2.07 14.38
CA PRO A 32 -9.62 1.26 15.32
C PRO A 32 -10.48 0.65 16.45
N VAL A 33 -11.62 1.24 16.80
CA VAL A 33 -12.57 0.71 17.79
C VAL A 33 -13.23 -0.54 17.21
N LEU A 34 -13.73 -0.47 15.97
CA LEU A 34 -14.29 -1.64 15.27
C LEU A 34 -13.24 -2.75 15.11
N ALA A 35 -11.99 -2.40 14.82
CA ALA A 35 -10.90 -3.39 14.75
C ALA A 35 -10.64 -4.07 16.12
N GLY A 36 -10.76 -3.30 17.21
CA GLY A 36 -10.70 -3.84 18.57
C GLY A 36 -11.85 -4.81 18.87
N HIS A 37 -13.06 -4.50 18.39
CA HIS A 37 -14.23 -5.36 18.51
C HIS A 37 -14.03 -6.66 17.70
N ALA A 38 -13.61 -6.54 16.44
CA ALA A 38 -13.30 -7.68 15.58
C ALA A 38 -12.23 -8.59 16.18
N ARG A 39 -11.21 -8.02 16.83
CA ARG A 39 -10.18 -8.79 17.54
C ARG A 39 -10.74 -9.56 18.72
N ARG A 40 -11.62 -8.95 19.53
CA ARG A 40 -12.26 -9.64 20.66
C ARG A 40 -13.16 -10.78 20.17
N TRP A 41 -13.86 -10.60 19.05
CA TRP A 41 -14.65 -11.66 18.44
C TRP A 41 -13.77 -12.79 17.90
N GLY A 42 -12.76 -12.46 17.09
CA GLY A 42 -11.86 -13.45 16.49
C GLY A 42 -11.14 -14.32 17.53
N LYS A 43 -10.78 -13.76 18.70
CA LYS A 43 -10.17 -14.51 19.82
C LYS A 43 -11.05 -15.60 20.41
N LYS A 44 -12.38 -15.54 20.22
CA LYS A 44 -13.28 -16.61 20.65
C LYS A 44 -13.14 -17.85 19.77
N CYS A 45 -12.55 -17.73 18.58
CA CYS A 45 -12.43 -18.81 17.60
C CYS A 45 -13.76 -19.52 17.32
N MET A 46 -14.81 -18.71 17.15
CA MET A 46 -16.14 -19.15 16.77
C MET A 46 -16.49 -18.58 15.39
N TYR A 47 -16.63 -19.45 14.40
CA TYR A 47 -17.09 -19.10 13.06
C TYR A 47 -18.63 -19.00 13.05
N SER A 48 -19.13 -17.93 13.66
CA SER A 48 -20.52 -17.53 13.64
C SER A 48 -20.62 -16.01 13.69
N THR A 49 -21.75 -15.46 13.24
CA THR A 49 -22.05 -14.04 13.44
C THR A 49 -22.32 -13.80 14.92
N SER A 50 -21.72 -12.75 15.49
CA SER A 50 -22.03 -12.34 16.88
C SER A 50 -23.49 -11.92 17.01
N ASN A 51 -24.07 -12.15 18.19
CA ASN A 51 -25.43 -11.70 18.53
C ASN A 51 -25.54 -10.17 18.64
N ASP A 52 -24.41 -9.45 18.58
CA ASP A 52 -24.40 -7.98 18.53
C ASP A 52 -24.92 -7.49 17.17
N ASP A 53 -26.12 -6.92 17.18
CA ASP A 53 -26.81 -6.41 15.99
C ASP A 53 -26.33 -5.01 15.58
N THR A 54 -25.43 -4.38 16.34
CA THR A 54 -24.97 -3.01 16.05
C THR A 54 -24.05 -2.93 14.83
N TYR A 55 -23.34 -4.00 14.50
CA TYR A 55 -22.36 -4.03 13.40
C TYR A 55 -22.72 -5.08 12.36
N ALA A 56 -22.50 -4.74 11.08
CA ALA A 56 -22.41 -5.76 10.05
C ALA A 56 -21.09 -6.52 10.19
N GLN A 57 -21.10 -7.80 9.84
CA GLN A 57 -19.97 -8.71 10.09
C GLN A 57 -19.60 -9.44 8.81
N LEU A 58 -18.31 -9.44 8.48
CA LEU A 58 -17.74 -10.26 7.42
C LEU A 58 -16.81 -11.27 8.06
N LEU A 59 -16.99 -12.54 7.69
CA LEU A 59 -16.29 -13.67 8.27
C LEU A 59 -15.61 -14.45 7.16
N TYR A 60 -14.37 -14.84 7.39
CA TYR A 60 -13.60 -15.67 6.48
C TYR A 60 -12.66 -16.57 7.27
N LYS A 61 -12.46 -17.80 6.79
CA LYS A 61 -11.55 -18.76 7.38
C LYS A 61 -10.77 -19.50 6.29
N GLU A 62 -9.51 -19.81 6.58
CA GLU A 62 -8.68 -20.69 5.75
C GLU A 62 -7.68 -21.44 6.64
N PHE A 63 -7.08 -22.51 6.12
CA PHE A 63 -6.08 -23.28 6.87
C PHE A 63 -4.85 -22.43 7.18
N TYR A 64 -4.34 -22.57 8.40
CA TYR A 64 -3.11 -21.94 8.82
C TYR A 64 -1.94 -22.52 8.03
N ASN A 65 -1.20 -21.63 7.35
CA ASN A 65 0.07 -21.95 6.74
C ASN A 65 1.14 -21.00 7.32
N PRO A 66 2.19 -21.54 7.97
CA PRO A 66 3.21 -20.74 8.65
C PRO A 66 4.05 -19.87 7.70
N ILE A 67 4.04 -20.17 6.40
CA ILE A 67 4.78 -19.42 5.37
C ILE A 67 3.92 -18.26 4.82
N THR A 68 2.59 -18.36 4.93
CA THR A 68 1.67 -17.33 4.42
C THR A 68 1.74 -16.07 5.29
N ARG A 69 1.94 -14.92 4.65
CA ARG A 69 1.99 -13.65 5.38
C ARG A 69 0.59 -13.25 5.85
N PRO A 70 0.45 -12.64 7.05
CA PRO A 70 -0.84 -12.14 7.55
C PRO A 70 -1.62 -11.24 6.57
N GLY A 71 -0.90 -10.45 5.77
CA GLY A 71 -1.52 -9.58 4.77
C GLY A 71 -2.13 -10.34 3.60
N GLU A 72 -1.58 -11.50 3.22
CA GLU A 72 -2.14 -12.35 2.16
C GLU A 72 -3.49 -12.93 2.60
N VAL A 73 -3.57 -13.44 3.83
CA VAL A 73 -4.81 -13.98 4.42
C VAL A 73 -5.93 -12.92 4.45
N ILE A 74 -5.59 -11.70 4.86
CA ILE A 74 -6.55 -10.58 4.82
C ILE A 74 -7.01 -10.31 3.38
N MET A 75 -6.11 -10.31 2.40
CA MET A 75 -6.50 -10.09 1.02
C MET A 75 -7.34 -11.24 0.46
N SER A 76 -7.03 -12.50 0.80
CA SER A 76 -7.86 -13.66 0.47
C SER A 76 -9.27 -13.51 1.01
N SER A 77 -9.44 -13.03 2.24
CA SER A 77 -10.76 -12.76 2.82
C SER A 77 -11.55 -11.73 2.03
N ILE A 78 -10.93 -10.59 1.72
CA ILE A 78 -11.56 -9.49 0.98
C ILE A 78 -11.94 -9.93 -0.43
N ARG A 79 -11.05 -10.66 -1.12
CA ARG A 79 -11.32 -11.23 -2.45
C ARG A 79 -12.48 -12.23 -2.38
N SER A 80 -12.46 -13.15 -1.42
CA SER A 80 -13.53 -14.14 -1.23
C SER A 80 -14.91 -13.49 -1.09
N TRP A 81 -15.02 -12.45 -0.26
CA TRP A 81 -16.26 -11.68 -0.12
C TRP A 81 -16.64 -10.95 -1.40
N ALA A 82 -15.67 -10.34 -2.09
CA ALA A 82 -15.90 -9.63 -3.35
C ALA A 82 -16.34 -10.56 -4.49
N MET A 83 -15.87 -11.82 -4.54
CA MET A 83 -16.27 -12.80 -5.58
C MET A 83 -17.78 -13.07 -5.60
N GLN A 84 -18.47 -12.87 -4.48
CA GLN A 84 -19.92 -13.05 -4.39
C GLN A 84 -20.70 -12.06 -5.29
N GLN A 85 -20.04 -11.04 -5.85
CA GLN A 85 -20.59 -10.15 -6.88
C GLN A 85 -21.20 -10.91 -8.06
N GLN A 86 -20.63 -12.05 -8.46
CA GLN A 86 -21.14 -12.84 -9.57
C GLN A 86 -22.55 -13.34 -9.29
N ASN A 87 -22.78 -13.87 -8.09
CA ASN A 87 -24.09 -14.34 -7.65
C ASN A 87 -25.05 -13.17 -7.43
N TYR A 88 -24.56 -12.04 -6.90
CA TYR A 88 -25.36 -10.81 -6.75
C TYR A 88 -25.87 -10.29 -8.10
N THR A 89 -25.06 -10.37 -9.16
CA THR A 89 -25.44 -9.91 -10.50
C THR A 89 -26.55 -10.78 -11.10
N ARG A 90 -26.55 -12.09 -10.82
CA ARG A 90 -27.58 -13.04 -11.29
C ARG A 90 -28.86 -12.98 -10.45
N GLY A 91 -28.73 -12.98 -9.12
CA GLY A 91 -29.84 -13.14 -8.18
C GLY A 91 -30.38 -11.84 -7.57
N GLY A 92 -29.67 -10.73 -7.73
CA GLY A 92 -29.98 -9.46 -7.09
C GLY A 92 -29.82 -9.47 -5.57
N TRP A 93 -30.25 -8.38 -4.91
CA TRP A 93 -30.08 -8.18 -3.47
C TRP A 93 -31.01 -9.04 -2.59
N LYS A 94 -32.18 -9.46 -3.12
CA LYS A 94 -33.20 -10.22 -2.36
C LYS A 94 -32.78 -11.65 -2.01
N ARG A 95 -31.66 -12.14 -2.56
CA ARG A 95 -31.18 -13.52 -2.38
C ARG A 95 -29.89 -13.61 -1.56
N CYS A 96 -29.65 -12.61 -0.71
CA CYS A 96 -28.52 -12.50 0.21
C CYS A 96 -28.13 -13.85 0.85
N GLU A 97 -29.06 -14.46 1.59
CA GLU A 97 -28.82 -15.69 2.36
C GLU A 97 -28.78 -16.93 1.47
N LYS A 98 -29.69 -17.04 0.49
CA LYS A 98 -29.81 -18.22 -0.39
C LYS A 98 -28.61 -18.39 -1.34
N GLU A 99 -28.02 -17.29 -1.80
CA GLU A 99 -26.96 -17.29 -2.83
C GLU A 99 -25.58 -16.93 -2.25
N GLY A 100 -25.49 -16.78 -0.92
CA GLY A 100 -24.26 -16.39 -0.24
C GLY A 100 -23.70 -15.06 -0.72
N THR A 101 -24.55 -14.04 -0.91
CA THR A 101 -24.15 -12.71 -1.43
C THR A 101 -24.06 -11.63 -0.36
N CYS A 102 -24.42 -11.98 0.88
CA CYS A 102 -24.50 -11.03 1.98
C CYS A 102 -23.20 -10.30 2.27
N GLN A 103 -22.06 -10.99 2.17
CA GLN A 103 -20.78 -10.37 2.53
C GLN A 103 -20.42 -9.28 1.51
N TYR A 104 -20.58 -9.56 0.22
CA TYR A 104 -20.43 -8.54 -0.82
C TYR A 104 -21.37 -7.35 -0.61
N MET A 105 -22.66 -7.59 -0.36
CA MET A 105 -23.64 -6.51 -0.14
C MET A 105 -23.24 -5.56 1.00
N GLN A 106 -22.66 -6.08 2.08
CA GLN A 106 -22.16 -5.25 3.18
C GLN A 106 -20.93 -4.43 2.76
N MET A 107 -20.03 -4.96 1.92
CA MET A 107 -18.89 -4.19 1.39
C MET A 107 -19.35 -2.97 0.56
N ILE A 108 -20.43 -3.14 -0.22
CA ILE A 108 -20.99 -2.12 -1.11
C ILE A 108 -22.18 -1.35 -0.49
N SER A 109 -22.38 -1.38 0.84
CA SER A 109 -23.49 -0.64 1.44
C SER A 109 -23.18 0.86 1.58
N SER A 110 -23.93 1.70 0.86
CA SER A 110 -23.80 3.16 0.82
C SER A 110 -23.96 3.85 2.18
N SER A 111 -24.73 3.27 3.11
CA SER A 111 -24.99 3.86 4.43
C SER A 111 -23.88 3.60 5.44
N SER A 112 -23.00 2.62 5.18
CA SER A 112 -21.86 2.28 6.02
C SER A 112 -20.65 3.17 5.74
N ASP A 113 -20.04 3.68 6.81
CA ASP A 113 -18.94 4.66 6.77
C ASP A 113 -17.60 4.09 7.29
N PHE A 114 -17.66 3.06 8.14
CA PHE A 114 -16.52 2.60 8.92
C PHE A 114 -16.33 1.08 8.81
N VAL A 115 -15.06 0.65 8.75
CA VAL A 115 -14.66 -0.76 8.80
C VAL A 115 -13.49 -0.97 9.74
N GLY A 116 -13.49 -2.07 10.49
CA GLY A 116 -12.35 -2.50 11.28
C GLY A 116 -12.26 -4.03 11.32
N CYS A 117 -11.07 -4.55 11.07
CA CYS A 117 -10.84 -5.98 10.91
C CYS A 117 -9.77 -6.54 11.86
N SER A 118 -9.80 -7.85 12.03
CA SER A 118 -8.81 -8.64 12.76
C SER A 118 -8.53 -9.96 12.04
N LEU A 119 -7.29 -10.42 12.14
CA LEU A 119 -6.86 -11.77 11.80
C LEU A 119 -6.39 -12.46 13.09
N THR A 120 -6.91 -13.65 13.33
CA THR A 120 -6.58 -14.49 14.48
C THR A 120 -6.21 -15.89 14.00
N GLN A 121 -5.12 -16.45 14.52
CA GLN A 121 -4.85 -17.88 14.37
C GLN A 121 -5.61 -18.63 15.47
N CYS A 122 -6.40 -19.62 15.07
CA CYS A 122 -7.23 -20.45 15.92
C CYS A 122 -6.71 -21.89 15.88
N PRO A 123 -6.12 -22.39 16.98
CA PRO A 123 -5.72 -23.81 17.07
C PRO A 123 -6.91 -24.75 16.89
N LYS A 124 -8.08 -24.33 17.39
CA LYS A 124 -9.38 -24.97 17.17
C LYS A 124 -10.41 -23.89 16.87
N LEU A 125 -11.06 -23.99 15.72
CA LEU A 125 -12.11 -23.10 15.28
C LEU A 125 -13.45 -23.85 15.34
N GLN A 126 -14.36 -23.38 16.19
CA GLN A 126 -15.72 -23.91 16.27
C GLN A 126 -16.55 -23.35 15.13
N VAL A 127 -17.04 -24.22 14.25
CA VAL A 127 -17.89 -23.83 13.12
C VAL A 127 -19.31 -24.27 13.42
N LYS A 128 -20.25 -23.31 13.44
CA LYS A 128 -21.65 -23.59 13.83
C LYS A 128 -22.24 -24.66 12.91
N GLY A 129 -22.74 -25.75 13.50
CA GLY A 129 -23.38 -26.86 12.77
C GLY A 129 -22.41 -27.88 12.17
N THR A 130 -21.10 -27.78 12.45
CA THR A 130 -20.10 -28.79 12.02
C THR A 130 -19.11 -29.09 13.15
N SER A 131 -18.21 -30.05 12.92
CA SER A 131 -17.10 -30.36 13.82
C SER A 131 -16.07 -29.22 13.89
N GLU A 132 -15.27 -29.21 14.96
CA GLU A 132 -14.15 -28.29 15.14
C GLU A 132 -13.11 -28.46 14.02
N GLN A 133 -12.56 -27.34 13.55
CA GLN A 133 -11.48 -27.33 12.55
C GLN A 133 -10.19 -26.87 13.21
N SER A 134 -9.14 -27.68 13.12
CA SER A 134 -7.83 -27.35 13.69
C SER A 134 -7.02 -26.45 12.79
N ASP A 135 -6.14 -25.64 13.40
CA ASP A 135 -5.14 -24.82 12.72
C ASP A 135 -5.73 -23.94 11.60
N MET A 136 -6.60 -23.01 11.98
CA MET A 136 -7.27 -22.11 11.06
C MET A 136 -6.82 -20.66 11.27
N TYR A 137 -6.62 -19.94 10.17
CA TYR A 137 -6.73 -18.49 10.19
C TYR A 137 -8.20 -18.08 10.16
N PHE A 138 -8.59 -17.15 11.03
CA PHE A 138 -9.92 -16.58 11.11
C PHE A 138 -9.87 -15.06 10.97
N VAL A 139 -10.51 -14.54 9.94
CA VAL A 139 -10.64 -13.11 9.67
C VAL A 139 -12.06 -12.65 10.01
N VAL A 140 -12.13 -11.57 10.77
CA VAL A 140 -13.38 -10.90 11.15
C VAL A 140 -13.26 -9.43 10.76
N CYS A 141 -14.24 -8.90 10.03
CA CYS A 141 -14.41 -7.45 9.84
C CYS A 141 -15.75 -7.01 10.37
N PHE A 142 -15.77 -5.91 11.12
CA PHE A 142 -16.98 -5.20 11.50
C PHE A 142 -17.13 -3.92 10.70
N ILE A 143 -18.37 -3.65 10.29
CA ILE A 143 -18.77 -2.51 9.48
C ILE A 143 -19.87 -1.74 10.19
N SER A 144 -19.74 -0.42 10.22
CA SER A 144 -20.69 0.49 10.87
C SER A 144 -21.00 1.71 10.01
N PRO A 145 -22.24 2.24 10.04
CA PRO A 145 -23.43 1.59 10.60
C PRO A 145 -23.77 0.28 9.88
N LYS A 146 -24.44 -0.64 10.59
CA LYS A 146 -24.95 -1.87 9.98
C LYS A 146 -25.99 -1.54 8.90
N SER A 147 -25.82 -2.13 7.72
CA SER A 147 -26.82 -2.06 6.65
C SER A 147 -27.87 -3.14 6.83
N THR A 148 -29.14 -2.79 6.67
CA THR A 148 -30.24 -3.75 6.73
C THR A 148 -30.18 -4.68 5.51
N PRO A 149 -30.06 -6.01 5.68
CA PRO A 149 -29.92 -6.97 4.56
C PRO A 149 -31.11 -6.95 3.59
N MET A 150 -32.28 -6.49 4.05
CA MET A 150 -33.54 -6.43 3.30
C MET A 150 -33.72 -5.14 2.47
N THR A 151 -32.68 -4.30 2.34
CA THR A 151 -32.74 -3.08 1.53
C THR A 151 -31.69 -3.09 0.44
N LEU A 152 -31.91 -2.29 -0.60
CA LEU A 152 -30.88 -2.05 -1.62
C LEU A 152 -29.61 -1.52 -0.93
N PRO A 153 -28.42 -2.07 -1.23
CA PRO A 153 -27.18 -1.61 -0.60
C PRO A 153 -26.87 -0.15 -0.95
N TYR A 154 -27.39 0.38 -2.06
CA TYR A 154 -27.20 1.76 -2.48
C TYR A 154 -28.30 2.23 -3.43
N THR A 155 -28.44 3.55 -3.57
CA THR A 155 -29.34 4.14 -4.57
C THR A 155 -28.69 4.09 -5.95
N ARG A 156 -29.30 3.41 -6.92
CA ARG A 156 -28.80 3.38 -8.30
C ARG A 156 -28.86 4.77 -8.93
N GLY A 157 -27.78 5.18 -9.61
CA GLY A 157 -27.76 6.46 -10.32
C GLY A 157 -26.38 6.91 -10.75
N ARG A 158 -26.30 8.16 -11.22
CA ARG A 158 -25.03 8.81 -11.52
C ARG A 158 -24.22 8.95 -10.23
N ARG A 159 -22.94 8.61 -10.28
CA ARG A 159 -22.06 8.65 -9.09
C ARG A 159 -22.09 10.03 -8.42
N CYS A 160 -22.29 10.03 -7.10
CA CYS A 160 -22.43 11.22 -6.26
C CYS A 160 -23.65 12.13 -6.54
N SER A 161 -24.65 11.72 -7.35
CA SER A 161 -25.79 12.59 -7.65
C SER A 161 -26.76 12.78 -6.48
N ARG A 162 -26.63 11.99 -5.41
CA ARG A 162 -27.46 12.05 -4.20
C ARG A 162 -26.62 11.91 -2.93
N CYS A 163 -25.45 12.56 -2.89
CA CYS A 163 -24.65 12.55 -1.67
C CYS A 163 -25.43 13.15 -0.50
N PRO A 164 -25.41 12.52 0.69
CA PRO A 164 -26.02 13.07 1.89
C PRO A 164 -25.51 14.47 2.23
N SER A 165 -26.35 15.27 2.87
CA SER A 165 -26.02 16.63 3.32
C SER A 165 -24.72 16.66 4.13
N GLY A 166 -23.85 17.63 3.84
CA GLY A 166 -22.54 17.78 4.47
C GLY A 166 -21.41 16.94 3.85
N LEU A 167 -21.74 16.03 2.92
CA LEU A 167 -20.74 15.29 2.14
C LEU A 167 -20.56 15.90 0.75
N SER A 168 -19.39 15.67 0.17
CA SER A 168 -19.01 16.12 -1.17
C SER A 168 -18.48 14.96 -1.98
N CYS A 169 -18.60 15.05 -3.31
CA CYS A 169 -18.06 14.01 -4.17
C CYS A 169 -16.53 14.07 -4.20
N ARG A 170 -15.87 12.99 -3.79
CA ARG A 170 -14.43 12.79 -3.92
C ARG A 170 -14.16 11.43 -4.53
N LYS A 171 -13.46 11.41 -5.67
CA LYS A 171 -13.11 10.16 -6.38
C LYS A 171 -14.31 9.21 -6.52
N ARG A 172 -15.47 9.74 -6.92
CA ARG A 172 -16.75 9.01 -7.12
C ARG A 172 -17.43 8.48 -5.84
N LEU A 173 -17.02 8.93 -4.65
CA LEU A 173 -17.63 8.59 -3.36
C LEU A 173 -18.08 9.87 -2.63
N CYS A 174 -19.10 9.78 -1.80
CA CYS A 174 -19.56 10.84 -0.90
C CYS A 174 -18.66 10.85 0.34
N SER A 175 -17.81 11.88 0.43
CA SER A 175 -16.80 12.03 1.47
C SER A 175 -17.00 13.33 2.24
N ARG A 176 -16.62 13.35 3.52
CA ARG A 176 -16.66 14.58 4.31
C ARG A 176 -15.74 15.61 3.65
N LYS A 177 -16.23 16.85 3.51
CA LYS A 177 -15.39 17.95 3.04
C LYS A 177 -14.18 18.06 3.98
N PHE A 178 -12.97 17.91 3.46
CA PHE A 178 -11.84 18.55 4.10
C PHE A 178 -12.12 20.04 4.00
N GLN A 179 -12.32 20.73 5.11
CA GLN A 179 -12.29 22.18 5.10
C GLN A 179 -10.84 22.58 4.82
N SER A 180 -10.51 22.73 3.54
CA SER A 180 -9.32 23.47 3.15
C SER A 180 -9.50 24.89 3.67
N LYS A 181 -8.67 25.33 4.61
CA LYS A 181 -8.43 26.76 4.81
C LYS A 181 -7.82 27.31 3.52
N LYS A 182 -8.66 27.71 2.58
CA LYS A 182 -8.32 28.50 1.40
C LYS A 182 -9.35 29.61 1.25
N THR A 183 -9.21 30.61 2.10
CA THR A 183 -9.58 32.00 1.77
C THR A 183 -8.35 32.81 2.16
N MET A 184 -7.90 33.69 1.26
CA MET A 184 -6.60 34.41 1.25
C MET A 184 -5.44 33.69 0.56
N LEU A 185 -5.63 33.32 -0.72
CA LEU A 185 -4.65 33.58 -1.80
C LEU A 185 -5.34 33.31 -3.14
N SER A 186 -6.34 34.14 -3.45
CA SER A 186 -6.61 34.49 -4.84
C SER A 186 -5.46 35.36 -5.32
N ASP A 187 -5.13 35.27 -6.60
CA ASP A 187 -4.08 36.04 -7.29
C ASP A 187 -2.68 35.42 -7.19
N ILE A 188 -2.49 34.34 -7.96
CA ILE A 188 -1.41 34.20 -8.96
C ILE A 188 -1.87 33.10 -9.94
N LYS A 189 -2.21 33.49 -11.17
CA LYS A 189 -2.29 32.58 -12.32
C LYS A 189 -0.88 32.50 -12.93
N PRO A 190 -0.28 31.31 -13.08
CA PRO A 190 0.68 31.09 -14.14
C PRO A 190 -0.04 30.42 -15.33
N SER A 191 -0.08 31.12 -16.45
CA SER A 191 -0.31 30.52 -17.77
C SER A 191 0.89 29.65 -18.14
N LEU A 192 0.69 28.34 -18.26
CA LEU A 192 1.65 27.43 -18.87
C LEU A 192 1.40 27.39 -20.39
N PRO A 193 2.41 27.63 -21.24
CA PRO A 193 2.27 27.43 -22.67
C PRO A 193 2.22 25.93 -23.00
N GLN A 194 1.27 25.56 -23.87
CA GLN A 194 1.25 24.24 -24.50
C GLN A 194 2.41 24.17 -25.50
N ALA A 195 3.55 23.63 -25.09
CA ALA A 195 4.58 23.19 -26.00
C ALA A 195 4.31 21.74 -26.40
N SER A 196 3.91 21.54 -27.65
CA SER A 196 3.87 20.24 -28.31
C SER A 196 5.30 19.80 -28.64
N ILE A 197 5.85 18.90 -27.82
CA ILE A 197 7.14 18.28 -28.12
C ILE A 197 6.92 17.28 -29.26
N LYS A 198 7.35 17.64 -30.46
CA LYS A 198 7.54 16.69 -31.57
C LYS A 198 8.90 16.04 -31.36
N ILE A 199 8.88 14.79 -30.91
CA ILE A 199 10.09 13.96 -30.79
C ILE A 199 10.58 13.64 -32.20
N SER A 200 11.85 13.94 -32.47
CA SER A 200 12.49 13.70 -33.77
C SER A 200 12.73 12.21 -33.99
N SER A 201 12.60 11.73 -35.23
CA SER A 201 12.89 10.34 -35.63
C SER A 201 14.34 9.91 -35.36
N THR A 202 15.24 10.86 -35.09
CA THR A 202 16.63 10.62 -34.68
C THR A 202 16.77 10.22 -33.21
N GLU A 203 15.98 10.78 -32.29
CA GLU A 203 16.00 10.39 -30.86
C GLU A 203 15.43 8.97 -30.65
N LEU A 204 14.50 8.55 -31.52
CA LEU A 204 13.99 7.18 -31.58
C LEU A 204 15.04 6.15 -32.02
N LYS A 205 16.05 6.56 -32.81
CA LYS A 205 17.15 5.66 -33.21
C LYS A 205 18.14 5.43 -32.08
N GLU A 206 18.47 6.46 -31.31
CA GLU A 206 19.43 6.37 -30.19
C GLU A 206 18.89 5.55 -29.01
N ALA A 207 17.59 5.65 -28.69
CA ALA A 207 16.96 4.83 -27.65
C ALA A 207 16.90 3.33 -27.99
N SER A 208 16.88 2.99 -29.29
CA SER A 208 16.86 1.60 -29.78
C SER A 208 18.25 0.96 -29.85
N LEU A 209 19.31 1.75 -29.73
CA LEU A 209 20.70 1.33 -29.95
C LEU A 209 21.41 0.79 -28.70
N LEU A 210 20.87 0.97 -27.48
CA LEU A 210 21.65 0.76 -26.25
C LEU A 210 21.63 -0.64 -25.60
N HIS A 211 20.81 -1.61 -26.03
CA HIS A 211 20.66 -2.87 -25.24
C HIS A 211 20.60 -4.21 -26.00
N GLY A 212 20.76 -4.24 -27.33
CA GLY A 212 21.13 -5.46 -28.07
C GLY A 212 20.29 -6.72 -27.80
N ARG A 213 19.01 -6.63 -27.42
CA ARG A 213 18.10 -7.77 -27.25
C ARG A 213 16.91 -7.63 -28.20
N TYR A 214 16.62 -8.67 -28.95
CA TYR A 214 15.47 -8.73 -29.86
C TYR A 214 14.85 -10.13 -29.86
N LEU A 215 13.59 -10.23 -30.28
CA LEU A 215 12.90 -11.52 -30.44
C LEU A 215 13.09 -11.98 -31.89
N ASP A 216 13.50 -13.24 -32.09
CA ASP A 216 13.54 -13.83 -33.43
C ASP A 216 12.12 -14.14 -33.94
N ASN A 217 12.02 -14.54 -35.22
CA ASN A 217 10.74 -14.84 -35.88
C ASN A 217 9.98 -16.02 -35.24
N LYS A 218 10.56 -16.69 -34.22
CA LYS A 218 9.94 -17.76 -33.44
C LYS A 218 9.62 -17.31 -32.01
N GLY A 219 9.81 -16.03 -31.68
CA GLY A 219 9.53 -15.45 -30.37
C GLY A 219 10.58 -15.80 -29.30
N GLN A 220 11.80 -16.20 -29.68
CA GLN A 220 12.89 -16.47 -28.73
C GLN A 220 13.78 -15.24 -28.56
N VAL A 221 14.17 -14.94 -27.31
CA VAL A 221 15.05 -13.80 -26.99
C VAL A 221 16.47 -14.07 -27.49
N ARG A 222 16.98 -13.19 -28.35
CA ARG A 222 18.35 -13.21 -28.88
C ARG A 222 19.13 -12.00 -28.41
N LEU A 223 20.45 -12.19 -28.25
CA LEU A 223 21.42 -11.13 -27.99
C LEU A 223 22.10 -10.76 -29.31
N SER A 224 22.06 -9.49 -29.71
CA SER A 224 22.81 -8.98 -30.85
C SER A 224 24.30 -9.00 -30.51
N LYS A 225 25.08 -9.78 -31.26
CA LYS A 225 26.55 -9.73 -31.27
C LYS A 225 26.98 -9.13 -32.60
N ASN A 226 27.06 -7.80 -32.65
CA ASN A 226 27.80 -6.94 -33.60
C ASN A 226 26.99 -5.73 -34.00
N TYR A 227 27.63 -4.56 -33.87
CA TYR A 227 27.01 -3.24 -33.89
C TYR A 227 27.08 -2.56 -35.26
N ASP A 228 27.71 -3.16 -36.28
CA ASP A 228 28.13 -2.44 -37.51
C ASP A 228 27.61 -3.00 -38.85
N SER A 229 26.58 -3.84 -38.89
CA SER A 229 26.14 -4.40 -40.20
C SER A 229 24.62 -4.59 -40.34
N ILE A 230 23.84 -3.53 -40.11
CA ILE A 230 22.46 -3.47 -40.62
C ILE A 230 22.36 -2.31 -41.60
N GLU A 231 23.00 -2.47 -42.76
CA GLU A 231 22.49 -1.89 -43.99
C GLU A 231 21.90 -3.01 -44.86
N ARG A 232 20.65 -2.78 -45.29
CA ARG A 232 19.93 -3.43 -46.40
C ARG A 232 19.79 -4.95 -46.35
N TYR A 233 18.58 -5.41 -46.02
CA TYR A 233 17.85 -6.40 -46.82
C TYR A 233 16.33 -6.28 -46.53
N ASP A 234 15.70 -5.43 -47.33
CA ASP A 234 14.46 -5.61 -48.10
C ASP A 234 13.20 -6.24 -47.48
N LEU A 235 12.29 -5.32 -47.12
CA LEU A 235 10.90 -5.34 -47.61
C LEU A 235 10.88 -5.43 -49.15
N TYR A 236 9.84 -6.08 -49.69
CA TYR A 236 9.53 -6.33 -51.12
C TYR A 236 10.07 -7.65 -51.68
N GLY A 237 9.13 -8.54 -52.02
CA GLY A 237 9.43 -9.81 -52.67
C GLY A 237 9.62 -9.66 -54.18
N THR A 238 10.43 -10.55 -54.76
CA THR A 238 10.24 -11.15 -56.09
C THR A 238 11.14 -12.39 -56.22
N SER A 239 10.67 -13.36 -56.98
CA SER A 239 11.36 -14.57 -57.41
C SER A 239 12.63 -14.31 -58.24
N SER A 240 13.68 -15.11 -58.06
CA SER A 240 14.35 -15.83 -59.18
C SER A 240 15.45 -16.77 -58.68
N SER A 241 15.47 -17.95 -59.29
CA SER A 241 16.53 -18.95 -59.38
C SER A 241 17.93 -18.40 -59.70
N ALA A 242 18.98 -18.95 -59.06
CA ALA A 242 20.31 -19.13 -59.66
C ALA A 242 21.18 -20.13 -58.85
N GLU A 243 21.60 -21.20 -59.53
CA GLU A 243 22.71 -22.08 -59.17
C GLU A 243 24.05 -21.34 -59.06
N ARG A 244 24.96 -21.80 -58.18
CA ARG A 244 26.35 -22.16 -58.55
C ARG A 244 27.15 -22.84 -57.42
N GLN A 245 27.49 -24.11 -57.71
CA GLN A 245 28.80 -24.78 -57.63
C GLN A 245 29.69 -24.78 -56.35
N ARG A 246 29.75 -25.98 -55.77
CA ARG A 246 30.93 -26.86 -55.49
C ARG A 246 32.31 -26.24 -55.16
N LYS A 247 32.85 -26.70 -54.02
CA LYS A 247 34.10 -27.50 -53.81
C LYS A 247 34.15 -27.77 -52.29
N GLY A 248 34.28 -28.97 -51.71
CA GLY A 248 34.91 -30.22 -52.12
C GLY A 248 36.07 -30.50 -51.16
N LEU A 249 35.90 -31.39 -50.18
CA LEU A 249 36.98 -32.14 -49.51
C LEU A 249 36.39 -33.32 -48.72
N ALA A 250 36.64 -34.52 -49.25
CA ALA A 250 36.42 -35.85 -48.66
C ALA A 250 37.40 -36.09 -47.49
N GLY A 251 37.24 -37.05 -46.58
CA GLY A 251 36.37 -38.21 -46.49
C GLY A 251 36.80 -39.10 -45.30
N ARG A 252 36.38 -40.37 -45.35
CA ARG A 252 36.67 -41.52 -44.44
C ARG A 252 35.62 -41.75 -43.34
N THR A 253 34.61 -42.59 -43.62
CA THR A 253 34.55 -44.07 -43.45
C THR A 253 34.37 -44.52 -42.00
N ILE A 254 33.19 -45.08 -41.77
CA ILE A 254 32.72 -45.80 -40.58
C ILE A 254 33.43 -47.17 -40.52
N PRO A 255 33.74 -47.67 -39.33
CA PRO A 255 33.51 -49.10 -39.09
C PRO A 255 32.66 -49.36 -37.85
N GLU A 256 31.93 -50.47 -37.95
CA GLU A 256 31.00 -51.06 -37.00
C GLU A 256 31.63 -51.44 -35.65
N ALA A 257 30.74 -51.59 -34.67
CA ALA A 257 31.03 -51.98 -33.30
C ALA A 257 31.53 -53.44 -33.17
N PRO A 258 32.24 -53.74 -32.07
CA PRO A 258 32.11 -55.04 -31.42
C PRO A 258 31.59 -54.92 -29.98
N SER A 259 30.71 -55.86 -29.66
CA SER A 259 30.19 -56.18 -28.34
C SER A 259 31.28 -56.64 -27.37
N GLY A 260 31.20 -56.20 -26.11
CA GLY A 260 31.59 -57.07 -24.99
C GLY A 260 32.35 -56.44 -23.82
N LYS A 261 31.77 -56.68 -22.64
CA LYS A 261 32.37 -56.75 -21.29
C LYS A 261 32.49 -55.43 -20.50
N ARG A 262 31.56 -55.33 -19.55
CA ARG A 262 31.50 -54.39 -18.42
C ARG A 262 32.79 -54.48 -17.58
N ASN A 263 33.46 -53.35 -17.38
CA ASN A 263 34.30 -53.10 -16.20
C ASN A 263 33.91 -51.75 -15.61
N ARG A 264 33.36 -51.79 -14.38
CA ARG A 264 32.76 -50.66 -13.69
C ARG A 264 33.84 -49.93 -12.89
N VAL A 265 34.59 -49.03 -13.53
CA VAL A 265 35.47 -48.08 -12.83
C VAL A 265 34.62 -46.88 -12.41
N ARG A 266 34.44 -46.70 -11.09
CA ARG A 266 33.69 -45.60 -10.49
C ARG A 266 34.51 -44.30 -10.60
N ARG A 267 34.47 -43.65 -11.77
CA ARG A 267 34.99 -42.28 -11.93
C ARG A 267 34.13 -41.32 -11.09
N GLN A 268 34.71 -40.73 -10.05
CA GLN A 268 34.12 -39.56 -9.38
C GLN A 268 34.01 -38.42 -10.40
N VAL A 269 32.78 -38.13 -10.82
CA VAL A 269 32.47 -36.93 -11.60
C VAL A 269 32.63 -35.75 -10.64
N ARG A 270 33.74 -35.00 -10.75
CA ARG A 270 33.86 -33.70 -10.06
C ARG A 270 32.82 -32.77 -10.66
N ASP A 271 31.88 -32.29 -9.83
CA ASP A 271 30.89 -31.28 -10.21
C ASP A 271 31.62 -29.99 -10.63
N PRO A 272 31.61 -29.63 -11.93
CA PRO A 272 32.32 -28.44 -12.43
C PRO A 272 31.72 -27.13 -11.88
N TYR A 273 30.56 -27.19 -11.22
CA TYR A 273 29.89 -26.04 -10.61
C TYR A 273 30.02 -25.98 -9.09
N ALA A 274 30.72 -26.91 -8.45
CA ALA A 274 30.87 -26.91 -6.98
C ALA A 274 31.57 -25.64 -6.46
N ALA A 275 32.63 -25.20 -7.15
CA ALA A 275 33.35 -23.96 -6.83
C ALA A 275 32.47 -22.72 -7.02
N GLU A 276 31.64 -22.69 -8.07
CA GLU A 276 30.73 -21.59 -8.35
C GLU A 276 29.59 -21.49 -7.32
N ARG A 277 29.09 -22.64 -6.85
CA ARG A 277 28.08 -22.73 -5.81
C ARG A 277 28.60 -22.21 -4.47
N GLU A 278 29.85 -22.50 -4.15
CA GLU A 278 30.52 -22.02 -2.93
C GLU A 278 30.81 -20.52 -3.01
N ARG A 279 31.23 -19.99 -4.18
CA ARG A 279 31.35 -18.53 -4.40
C ARG A 279 30.03 -17.80 -4.17
N ARG A 280 28.93 -18.28 -4.75
CA ARG A 280 27.58 -17.71 -4.53
C ARG A 280 27.12 -17.81 -3.08
N ARG A 281 27.53 -18.86 -2.35
CA ARG A 281 27.24 -18.99 -0.92
C ARG A 281 28.01 -17.95 -0.11
N GLN A 282 29.28 -17.73 -0.41
CA GLN A 282 30.11 -16.71 0.24
C GLN A 282 29.63 -15.29 -0.07
N GLU A 283 29.19 -15.01 -1.30
CA GLU A 283 28.57 -13.72 -1.65
C GLU A 283 27.28 -13.46 -0.89
N ARG A 284 26.40 -14.46 -0.75
CA ARG A 284 25.20 -14.35 0.10
C ARG A 284 25.55 -14.04 1.55
N LEU A 285 26.54 -14.73 2.12
CA LEU A 285 27.00 -14.48 3.49
C LEU A 285 27.62 -13.09 3.67
N ARG A 286 28.36 -12.59 2.67
CA ARG A 286 28.89 -11.22 2.67
C ARG A 286 27.76 -10.19 2.62
N TYR A 287 26.76 -10.43 1.77
CA TYR A 287 25.59 -9.57 1.64
C TYR A 287 24.76 -9.54 2.94
N ASP A 288 24.50 -10.70 3.55
CA ASP A 288 23.76 -10.79 4.82
C ASP A 288 24.49 -10.07 5.95
N ARG A 289 25.83 -10.19 6.02
CA ARG A 289 26.65 -9.45 6.99
C ARG A 289 26.57 -7.94 6.79
N GLN A 290 26.65 -7.46 5.54
CA GLN A 290 26.48 -6.03 5.25
C GLN A 290 25.07 -5.52 5.58
N ARG A 291 24.04 -6.34 5.37
CA ARG A 291 22.67 -6.02 5.75
C ARG A 291 22.53 -5.89 7.26
N GLN A 292 23.09 -6.81 8.04
CA GLN A 292 23.09 -6.74 9.50
C GLN A 292 23.80 -5.49 10.02
N LEU A 293 24.92 -5.10 9.42
CA LEU A 293 25.64 -3.88 9.78
C LEU A 293 24.79 -2.63 9.52
N ARG A 294 24.15 -2.52 8.35
CA ARG A 294 23.23 -1.40 8.04
C ARG A 294 22.03 -1.35 9.00
N ASP A 295 21.45 -2.51 9.32
CA ASP A 295 20.34 -2.59 10.29
C ASP A 295 20.80 -2.16 11.70
N GLN A 296 22.04 -2.47 12.08
CA GLN A 296 22.64 -2.06 13.36
C GLN A 296 22.93 -0.56 13.39
N GLU A 297 23.47 0.01 12.32
CA GLU A 297 23.69 1.46 12.17
C GLU A 297 22.37 2.25 12.21
N MET A 298 21.34 1.74 11.53
CA MET A 298 20.00 2.34 11.56
C MET A 298 19.39 2.32 12.97
N ARG A 299 19.53 1.22 13.72
CA ARG A 299 19.08 1.16 15.12
C ARG A 299 19.86 2.10 16.02
N ALA A 300 21.18 2.19 15.84
CA ALA A 300 22.03 3.12 16.58
C ALA A 300 21.66 4.59 16.28
N GLN A 301 21.36 4.92 15.02
CA GLN A 301 20.88 6.26 14.65
C GLN A 301 19.52 6.58 15.28
N GLN A 302 18.56 5.64 15.24
CA GLN A 302 17.26 5.83 15.89
C GLN A 302 17.38 6.04 17.39
N GLN A 303 18.34 5.37 18.04
CA GLN A 303 18.61 5.55 19.46
C GLN A 303 19.22 6.93 19.75
N ARG A 304 20.22 7.38 18.96
CA ARG A 304 20.77 8.74 19.06
C ARG A 304 19.70 9.81 18.88
N ASP A 305 18.85 9.68 17.87
CA ASP A 305 17.76 10.63 17.61
C ASP A 305 16.74 10.66 18.77
N ARG A 306 16.49 9.52 19.40
CA ARG A 306 15.60 9.42 20.57
C ARG A 306 16.22 10.12 21.78
N GLU A 307 17.49 9.84 22.08
CA GLU A 307 18.23 10.47 23.18
C GLU A 307 18.34 11.99 22.98
N GLU A 308 18.56 12.45 21.74
CA GLU A 308 18.59 13.88 21.43
C GLU A 308 17.22 14.55 21.62
N ARG A 309 16.13 13.89 21.20
CA ARG A 309 14.76 14.39 21.46
C ARG A 309 14.47 14.48 22.96
N GLU A 310 14.88 13.48 23.73
CA GLU A 310 14.73 13.48 25.19
C GLU A 310 15.57 14.59 25.85
N ARG A 311 16.81 14.81 25.39
CA ARG A 311 17.67 15.93 25.84
C ARG A 311 17.05 17.29 25.53
N ARG A 312 16.56 17.51 24.30
CA ARG A 312 15.87 18.75 23.91
C ARG A 312 14.59 18.97 24.72
N GLN A 313 13.89 17.90 25.12
CA GLN A 313 12.74 18.02 26.01
C GLN A 313 13.15 18.39 27.44
N ARG A 314 14.24 17.81 27.97
CA ARG A 314 14.76 18.17 29.32
C ARG A 314 15.21 19.62 29.38
N GLN A 315 15.92 20.11 28.36
CA GLN A 315 16.33 21.51 28.26
C GLN A 315 15.13 22.46 28.24
N ARG A 316 14.11 22.17 27.42
CA ARG A 316 12.87 22.98 27.40
C ARG A 316 12.14 23.00 28.74
N ARG A 317 12.12 21.89 29.48
CA ARG A 317 11.53 21.85 30.83
C ARG A 317 12.32 22.73 31.80
N GLN A 318 13.64 22.66 31.78
CA GLN A 318 14.50 23.49 32.64
C GLN A 318 14.40 24.99 32.29
N GLU A 319 14.33 25.34 31.01
CA GLU A 319 14.10 26.72 30.58
C GLU A 319 12.75 27.25 31.06
N TYR A 320 11.70 26.43 30.93
CA TYR A 320 10.37 26.77 31.42
C TYR A 320 10.35 26.96 32.94
N GLU A 321 10.99 26.07 33.71
CA GLU A 321 11.10 26.20 35.17
C GLU A 321 11.84 27.48 35.59
N ARG A 322 12.97 27.80 34.94
CA ARG A 322 13.70 29.05 35.17
C ARG A 322 12.86 30.28 34.85
N GLU A 323 12.08 30.25 33.78
CA GLU A 323 11.17 31.35 33.45
C GLU A 323 10.07 31.52 34.50
N LEU A 324 9.51 30.41 34.99
CA LEU A 324 8.50 30.41 36.04
C LEU A 324 9.04 31.02 37.35
N GLU A 325 10.28 30.70 37.68
CA GLU A 325 10.96 31.22 38.88
C GLU A 325 11.29 32.72 38.76
N ARG A 326 11.73 33.18 37.57
CA ARG A 326 11.87 34.63 37.30
C ARG A 326 10.55 35.38 37.51
N ARG A 327 9.45 34.87 36.95
CA ARG A 327 8.12 35.47 37.12
C ARG A 327 7.67 35.46 38.59
N ARG A 328 8.02 34.43 39.37
CA ARG A 328 7.78 34.40 40.83
C ARG A 328 8.56 35.50 41.55
N GLN A 329 9.85 35.66 41.23
CA GLN A 329 10.68 36.70 41.85
C GLN A 329 10.23 38.12 41.48
N GLU A 330 9.81 38.35 40.23
CA GLU A 330 9.25 39.64 39.80
C GLU A 330 7.97 39.98 40.56
N ARG A 331 7.04 39.04 40.70
CA ARG A 331 5.83 39.23 41.53
C ARG A 331 6.18 39.53 42.98
N LEU A 332 7.19 38.87 43.54
CA LEU A 332 7.64 39.12 44.91
C LEU A 332 8.25 40.53 45.06
N ARG A 333 9.04 40.97 44.07
CA ARG A 333 9.62 42.33 44.03
C ARG A 333 8.54 43.40 43.89
N GLU A 334 7.54 43.16 43.06
CA GLU A 334 6.42 44.07 42.88
C GLU A 334 5.56 44.15 44.14
N HIS A 335 5.30 43.01 44.80
CA HIS A 335 4.62 42.95 46.09
C HIS A 335 5.39 43.73 47.18
N ASN A 336 6.71 43.55 47.26
CA ASN A 336 7.56 44.28 48.20
C ASN A 336 7.65 45.78 47.88
N ARG A 337 7.60 46.17 46.60
CA ARG A 337 7.48 47.58 46.19
C ARG A 337 6.16 48.20 46.64
N ARG A 338 5.04 47.49 46.45
CA ARG A 338 3.71 47.96 46.87
C ARG A 338 3.56 48.05 48.40
N ASN A 339 4.31 47.24 49.16
CA ASN A 339 4.25 47.19 50.62
C ASN A 339 5.32 47.99 51.37
N ARG A 340 6.22 48.71 50.67
CA ARG A 340 7.12 49.68 51.32
C ARG A 340 6.38 51.00 51.58
N ARG A 341 5.87 51.18 52.80
CA ARG A 341 5.60 52.53 53.36
C ARG A 341 6.84 53.01 54.13
N PRO A 342 7.22 54.30 54.07
CA PRO A 342 8.21 54.86 54.99
C PRO A 342 7.70 54.73 56.42
N TYR A 343 8.53 54.25 57.34
CA TYR A 343 8.23 54.28 58.76
C TYR A 343 8.33 55.73 59.25
N ASP A 344 7.19 56.30 59.66
CA ASP A 344 7.10 57.62 60.30
C ASP A 344 7.06 57.41 61.83
N PRO A 345 8.02 57.94 62.62
CA PRO A 345 8.09 57.70 64.06
C PRO A 345 7.06 58.46 64.90
N ARG A 346 6.11 59.20 64.30
CA ARG A 346 5.16 60.05 65.04
C ARG A 346 3.71 59.63 64.84
N GLN A 347 3.29 58.52 65.44
CA GLN A 347 1.86 58.31 65.74
C GLN A 347 1.66 57.36 66.92
N PRO A 348 1.04 57.80 68.03
CA PRO A 348 0.73 56.93 69.16
C PRO A 348 -0.38 55.94 68.80
N GLN A 349 -0.18 54.70 69.25
CA GLN A 349 -1.14 53.62 69.14
C GLN A 349 -2.46 53.98 69.84
N ALA A 350 -3.54 54.00 69.08
CA ALA A 350 -4.87 53.84 69.64
C ALA A 350 -5.68 52.96 68.69
N LEU A 351 -6.18 51.83 69.21
CA LEU A 351 -7.60 51.47 69.22
C LEU A 351 -7.76 49.96 69.35
N GLY A 352 -8.44 49.56 70.43
CA GLY A 352 -9.09 48.26 70.52
C GLY A 352 -10.00 48.09 69.30
N LYS A 353 -9.81 46.99 68.56
CA LYS A 353 -10.62 46.69 67.39
C LYS A 353 -11.99 46.20 67.86
N SER A 354 -13.03 46.98 67.60
CA SER A 354 -14.40 46.52 67.76
C SER A 354 -14.67 45.33 66.82
N ALA A 355 -15.65 44.48 67.16
CA ALA A 355 -16.03 43.31 66.35
C ALA A 355 -16.31 43.67 64.88
N SER A 356 -16.79 44.89 64.60
CA SER A 356 -17.00 45.41 63.24
C SER A 356 -15.70 45.52 62.43
N ALA A 357 -14.59 45.94 63.03
CA ALA A 357 -13.30 46.06 62.33
C ALA A 357 -12.67 44.69 62.02
N LEU A 358 -12.96 43.65 62.80
CA LEU A 358 -12.53 42.27 62.54
C LEU A 358 -13.39 41.60 61.45
N VAL A 359 -14.69 41.91 61.39
CA VAL A 359 -15.58 41.46 60.29
C VAL A 359 -15.13 42.07 58.96
N SER A 360 -14.87 43.38 58.89
CA SER A 360 -14.38 44.03 57.66
C SER A 360 -12.99 43.53 57.23
N LEU A 361 -12.13 43.14 58.19
CA LEU A 361 -10.82 42.56 57.87
C LEU A 361 -10.97 41.14 57.30
N LYS A 362 -11.88 40.32 57.85
CA LYS A 362 -12.17 38.97 57.35
C LYS A 362 -12.78 39.01 55.94
N GLU A 363 -13.73 39.91 55.70
CA GLU A 363 -14.31 40.14 54.37
C GLU A 363 -13.25 40.53 53.33
N PHE A 364 -12.28 41.39 53.70
CA PHE A 364 -11.16 41.76 52.84
C PHE A 364 -10.23 40.57 52.49
N TYR A 365 -9.94 39.70 53.45
CA TYR A 365 -9.12 38.50 53.21
C TYR A 365 -9.88 37.47 52.36
N ASP A 366 -11.16 37.25 52.61
CA ASP A 366 -12.01 36.34 51.84
C ASP A 366 -12.20 36.84 50.40
N GLU A 367 -12.36 38.15 50.19
CA GLU A 367 -12.43 38.77 48.85
C GLU A 367 -11.13 38.56 48.06
N ARG A 368 -9.96 38.77 48.68
CA ARG A 368 -8.66 38.47 48.05
C ARG A 368 -8.47 36.99 47.75
N GLU A 369 -9.02 36.10 48.57
CA GLU A 369 -8.92 34.66 48.32
C GLU A 369 -9.77 34.25 47.11
N ARG A 370 -11.02 34.75 47.02
CA ARG A 370 -11.87 34.59 45.84
C ARG A 370 -11.22 35.16 44.58
N GLU A 371 -10.52 36.28 44.69
CA GLU A 371 -9.82 36.89 43.56
C GLU A 371 -8.65 36.04 43.07
N ARG A 372 -7.86 35.45 43.99
CA ARG A 372 -6.81 34.47 43.66
C ARG A 372 -7.38 33.20 43.04
N GLU A 373 -8.55 32.78 43.49
CA GLU A 373 -9.21 31.59 42.96
C GLU A 373 -9.70 31.83 41.52
N ARG A 374 -10.31 32.99 41.24
CA ARG A 374 -10.65 33.44 39.89
C ARG A 374 -9.42 33.54 38.98
N GLU A 375 -8.27 33.98 39.51
CA GLU A 375 -7.03 34.08 38.74
C GLU A 375 -6.46 32.69 38.39
N ARG A 376 -6.49 31.73 39.33
CA ARG A 376 -6.13 30.32 39.09
C ARG A 376 -7.06 29.67 38.07
N GLU A 377 -8.34 29.99 38.11
CA GLU A 377 -9.33 29.47 37.15
C GLU A 377 -9.07 29.99 35.73
N ARG A 378 -8.79 31.30 35.57
CA ARG A 378 -8.38 31.89 34.30
C ARG A 378 -7.06 31.28 33.77
N GLU A 379 -6.13 30.95 34.64
CA GLU A 379 -4.87 30.29 34.26
C GLU A 379 -5.11 28.85 33.77
N ARG A 380 -5.98 28.09 34.45
CA ARG A 380 -6.41 26.76 34.00
C ARG A 380 -7.11 26.80 32.65
N GLU A 381 -7.97 27.79 32.40
CA GLU A 381 -8.63 27.98 31.11
C GLU A 381 -7.64 28.29 29.99
N ARG A 382 -6.64 29.14 30.25
CA ARG A 382 -5.57 29.43 29.28
C ARG A 382 -4.75 28.18 28.98
N ASP A 383 -4.36 27.41 29.99
CA ASP A 383 -3.61 26.16 29.81
C ASP A 383 -4.42 25.13 29.04
N TYR A 384 -5.72 25.01 29.33
CA TYR A 384 -6.64 24.17 28.58
C TYR A 384 -6.70 24.59 27.10
N TYR A 385 -6.80 25.90 26.83
CA TYR A 385 -6.84 26.43 25.48
C TYR A 385 -5.53 26.21 24.71
N ILE A 386 -4.37 26.46 25.34
CA ILE A 386 -3.04 26.22 24.76
C ILE A 386 -2.83 24.73 24.46
N LYS A 387 -3.22 23.84 25.38
CA LYS A 387 -3.14 22.39 25.18
C LYS A 387 -4.05 21.91 24.04
N ARG A 388 -5.24 22.50 23.91
CA ARG A 388 -6.16 22.21 22.80
C ARG A 388 -5.62 22.70 21.46
N GLN A 389 -5.01 23.90 21.42
CA GLN A 389 -4.32 24.45 20.25
C GLN A 389 -3.13 23.57 19.82
N SER A 390 -2.28 23.11 20.75
CA SER A 390 -1.13 22.27 20.42
C SER A 390 -1.53 20.90 19.86
N ILE A 391 -2.60 20.29 20.38
CA ILE A 391 -3.18 19.06 19.83
C ILE A 391 -3.66 19.28 18.39
N TYR A 392 -4.28 20.43 18.12
CA TYR A 392 -4.79 20.76 16.79
C TYR A 392 -3.66 20.99 15.78
N VAL A 393 -2.60 21.70 16.18
CA VAL A 393 -1.41 21.94 15.36
C VAL A 393 -0.70 20.62 15.05
N HIS A 394 -0.44 19.77 16.04
CA HIS A 394 0.18 18.46 15.80
C HIS A 394 -0.65 17.51 14.94
N LYS A 395 -1.99 17.58 15.04
CA LYS A 395 -2.86 16.81 14.15
C LYS A 395 -2.77 17.30 12.71
N SER A 396 -2.71 18.62 12.50
CA SER A 396 -2.55 19.24 11.18
C SER A 396 -1.18 18.95 10.55
N GLU A 397 -0.10 19.01 11.32
CA GLU A 397 1.24 18.67 10.85
C GLU A 397 1.34 17.22 10.40
N ARG A 398 0.79 16.29 11.18
CA ARG A 398 0.73 14.87 10.81
C ARG A 398 -0.10 14.62 9.56
N GLU A 399 -1.18 15.36 9.34
CA GLU A 399 -1.97 15.26 8.10
C GLU A 399 -1.21 15.78 6.88
N ARG A 400 -0.50 16.90 7.01
CA ARG A 400 0.36 17.45 5.94
C ARG A 400 1.54 16.55 5.62
N GLU A 401 2.16 15.95 6.63
CA GLU A 401 3.23 14.99 6.44
C GLU A 401 2.72 13.74 5.69
N ARG A 402 1.56 13.21 6.06
CA ARG A 402 0.89 12.11 5.33
C ARG A 402 0.53 12.49 3.89
N GLU A 403 0.14 13.73 3.63
CA GLU A 403 -0.21 14.19 2.29
C GLU A 403 1.06 14.33 1.42
N ARG A 404 2.13 14.89 1.97
CA ARG A 404 3.46 14.93 1.32
C ARG A 404 4.03 13.53 1.08
N GLU A 405 3.86 12.61 2.01
CA GLU A 405 4.25 11.20 1.84
C GLU A 405 3.44 10.53 0.73
N ARG A 406 2.12 10.76 0.67
CA ARG A 406 1.26 10.23 -0.40
C ARG A 406 1.61 10.81 -1.77
N GLU A 407 1.92 12.10 -1.85
CA GLU A 407 2.36 12.72 -3.10
C GLU A 407 3.71 12.18 -3.55
N LYS A 408 4.68 12.03 -2.64
CA LYS A 408 5.97 11.39 -2.92
C LYS A 408 5.81 9.94 -3.36
N GLU A 409 4.97 9.17 -2.66
CA GLU A 409 4.64 7.78 -3.01
C GLU A 409 3.96 7.70 -4.38
N TYR A 410 3.05 8.62 -4.70
CA TYR A 410 2.37 8.64 -6.00
C TYR A 410 3.29 8.99 -7.17
N VAL A 411 4.23 9.94 -6.98
CA VAL A 411 5.26 10.28 -7.98
C VAL A 411 6.21 9.10 -8.21
N LEU A 412 6.60 8.38 -7.14
CA LEU A 412 7.50 7.22 -7.22
C LEU A 412 6.90 5.99 -7.92
N ILE A 413 5.57 5.94 -8.08
CA ILE A 413 4.83 4.81 -8.65
C ILE A 413 4.34 5.07 -10.09
N CYS A 414 4.53 6.29 -10.61
CA CYS A 414 4.05 6.64 -11.94
C CYS A 414 5.01 6.16 -13.04
N MET A 415 4.43 5.50 -14.05
CA MET A 415 5.13 5.09 -15.26
C MET A 415 5.01 6.16 -16.33
N GLU A 416 6.09 6.38 -17.08
CA GLU A 416 6.10 7.30 -18.22
C GLU A 416 5.23 6.77 -19.37
N GLN A 417 4.79 7.66 -20.26
CA GLN A 417 3.98 7.27 -21.42
C GLN A 417 4.75 6.34 -22.38
N THR A 418 6.06 6.52 -22.46
CA THR A 418 7.03 5.67 -23.17
C THR A 418 7.02 4.24 -22.62
N ASP A 419 7.10 4.07 -21.30
CA ASP A 419 7.05 2.75 -20.65
C ASP A 419 5.76 2.01 -20.98
N LYS A 420 4.62 2.71 -20.95
CA LYS A 420 3.32 2.11 -21.27
C LYS A 420 3.27 1.61 -22.71
N TYR A 421 3.76 2.43 -23.64
CA TYR A 421 3.85 2.07 -25.05
C TYR A 421 4.69 0.81 -25.25
N TYR A 422 5.93 0.79 -24.72
CA TYR A 422 6.80 -0.37 -24.88
C TYR A 422 6.28 -1.62 -24.18
N LEU A 423 5.67 -1.48 -22.99
CA LEU A 423 5.02 -2.62 -22.36
C LEU A 423 3.92 -3.20 -23.25
N GLU A 424 3.05 -2.37 -23.84
CA GLU A 424 2.02 -2.85 -24.77
C GLU A 424 2.66 -3.57 -25.98
N GLN A 425 3.70 -3.00 -26.57
CA GLN A 425 4.39 -3.61 -27.71
C GLN A 425 5.02 -4.96 -27.35
N VAL A 426 5.77 -5.05 -26.25
CA VAL A 426 6.48 -6.28 -25.88
C VAL A 426 5.50 -7.39 -25.49
N HIS A 427 4.42 -7.08 -24.77
CA HIS A 427 3.37 -8.06 -24.46
C HIS A 427 2.75 -8.64 -25.74
N ASN A 428 2.41 -7.77 -26.70
CA ASN A 428 1.79 -8.21 -27.94
C ASN A 428 2.77 -8.93 -28.87
N THR A 429 4.06 -8.58 -28.82
CA THR A 429 5.11 -9.31 -29.55
C THR A 429 5.25 -10.73 -29.00
N LEU A 430 5.23 -10.91 -27.68
CA LEU A 430 5.24 -12.25 -27.07
C LEU A 430 3.98 -13.05 -27.37
N ARG A 431 2.84 -12.40 -27.61
CA ARG A 431 1.59 -13.07 -28.01
C ARG A 431 1.59 -13.43 -29.50
N GLY A 432 2.41 -12.77 -30.31
CA GLY A 432 2.45 -12.97 -31.76
C GLY A 432 1.11 -12.63 -32.42
N THR A 433 0.95 -13.06 -33.68
CA THR A 433 -0.22 -12.70 -34.51
C THR A 433 -1.41 -13.65 -34.34
N SER A 434 -1.23 -14.81 -33.71
CA SER A 434 -2.29 -15.81 -33.55
C SER A 434 -3.26 -15.49 -32.40
N MET A 435 -2.93 -14.52 -31.56
CA MET A 435 -3.77 -14.07 -30.45
C MET A 435 -4.25 -12.65 -30.67
N ARG A 436 -5.44 -12.34 -30.17
CA ARG A 436 -5.92 -10.95 -30.16
C ARG A 436 -5.01 -10.08 -29.32
N GLU A 437 -4.76 -8.89 -29.84
CA GLU A 437 -3.96 -7.86 -29.20
C GLU A 437 -4.53 -7.49 -27.84
N MET A 438 -3.63 -7.31 -26.87
CA MET A 438 -3.93 -6.84 -25.54
C MET A 438 -3.71 -5.33 -25.47
N LYS A 439 -4.68 -4.59 -24.93
CA LYS A 439 -4.65 -3.13 -24.85
C LYS A 439 -4.47 -2.62 -23.43
N TRP A 440 -3.79 -1.50 -23.28
CA TRP A 440 -3.68 -0.82 -21.99
C TRP A 440 -5.05 -0.42 -21.43
N ASP A 441 -5.29 -0.71 -20.16
CA ASP A 441 -6.50 -0.34 -19.43
C ASP A 441 -6.15 0.50 -18.19
N ASN A 442 -6.63 1.74 -18.19
CA ASN A 442 -6.36 2.72 -17.14
C ASN A 442 -6.96 2.33 -15.78
N TYR A 443 -7.96 1.45 -15.74
CA TYR A 443 -8.51 0.93 -14.49
C TYR A 443 -7.59 -0.16 -13.92
N LEU A 444 -7.09 -1.06 -14.75
CA LEU A 444 -6.11 -2.07 -14.34
C LEU A 444 -4.77 -1.43 -13.91
N GLU A 445 -4.33 -0.36 -14.58
CA GLU A 445 -3.16 0.42 -14.14
C GLU A 445 -3.35 0.99 -12.73
N LYS A 446 -4.53 1.56 -12.43
CA LYS A 446 -4.82 2.10 -11.09
C LYS A 446 -4.73 1.02 -10.03
N TRP A 447 -5.20 -0.19 -10.35
CA TRP A 447 -5.06 -1.34 -9.48
C TRP A 447 -3.60 -1.77 -9.32
N ALA A 448 -2.82 -1.80 -10.40
CA ALA A 448 -1.41 -2.16 -10.34
C ALA A 448 -0.63 -1.18 -9.43
N LYS A 449 -0.88 0.14 -9.58
CA LYS A 449 -0.29 1.18 -8.71
C LYS A 449 -0.69 1.02 -7.26
N TYR A 450 -1.88 0.49 -7.04
CA TYR A 450 -2.42 0.31 -5.71
C TYR A 450 -1.85 -0.94 -5.00
N VAL A 451 -1.61 -2.04 -5.72
CA VAL A 451 -1.12 -3.30 -5.14
C VAL A 451 0.40 -3.43 -5.11
N ILE A 452 1.12 -2.70 -5.97
CA ILE A 452 2.58 -2.83 -6.11
C ILE A 452 3.33 -2.50 -4.82
N ARG A 453 4.22 -3.39 -4.37
CA ARG A 453 5.08 -3.20 -3.20
C ARG A 453 6.45 -3.86 -3.41
N CYS A 454 7.50 -3.27 -2.85
CA CYS A 454 8.87 -3.78 -2.96
C CYS A 454 9.11 -5.16 -2.31
N ASP A 455 8.37 -5.41 -1.23
CA ASP A 455 8.56 -6.51 -0.31
C ASP A 455 7.49 -7.60 -0.44
N ILE A 456 6.37 -7.32 -1.12
CA ILE A 456 5.18 -8.19 -1.17
C ILE A 456 4.54 -8.12 -2.56
N GLU A 457 4.18 -9.29 -3.09
CA GLU A 457 3.47 -9.45 -4.35
C GLU A 457 1.97 -9.61 -4.10
N TYR A 458 1.25 -8.49 -4.10
CA TYR A 458 -0.20 -8.50 -3.86
C TYR A 458 -0.98 -8.74 -5.15
N PRO A 459 -1.91 -9.71 -5.18
CA PRO A 459 -2.73 -9.96 -6.34
C PRO A 459 -3.63 -8.77 -6.65
N GLY A 460 -3.95 -8.61 -7.94
CA GLY A 460 -4.94 -7.65 -8.41
C GLY A 460 -6.38 -7.96 -7.95
N PRO A 461 -7.38 -7.27 -8.52
CA PRO A 461 -8.78 -7.51 -8.23
C PRO A 461 -9.19 -8.98 -8.43
N VAL A 462 -10.26 -9.37 -7.76
CA VAL A 462 -11.01 -10.60 -8.07
C VAL A 462 -11.25 -10.67 -9.57
N ASP A 463 -11.00 -11.83 -10.19
CA ASP A 463 -11.10 -12.12 -11.62
C ASP A 463 -9.90 -11.76 -12.52
N CYS A 464 -8.85 -11.16 -11.95
CA CYS A 464 -7.66 -10.77 -12.70
C CYS A 464 -6.49 -11.73 -12.50
N TYR A 465 -5.66 -11.89 -13.54
CA TYR A 465 -4.32 -12.45 -13.40
C TYR A 465 -3.35 -11.34 -13.02
N THR A 466 -2.23 -11.67 -12.36
CA THR A 466 -1.21 -10.67 -12.00
C THR A 466 0.18 -11.26 -12.16
N ASN A 467 1.08 -10.51 -12.80
CA ASN A 467 2.51 -10.79 -12.89
C ASN A 467 3.29 -9.78 -12.06
N PHE A 468 4.38 -10.23 -11.43
CA PHE A 468 5.27 -9.46 -10.58
C PHE A 468 6.69 -9.62 -11.09
N GLY A 469 7.44 -8.55 -11.17
CA GLY A 469 8.80 -8.59 -11.67
C GLY A 469 9.69 -7.62 -10.94
N LYS A 470 11.00 -7.87 -10.98
CA LYS A 470 12.01 -6.96 -10.46
C LYS A 470 13.01 -6.67 -11.56
N VAL A 471 13.22 -5.39 -11.84
CA VAL A 471 14.25 -4.91 -12.77
C VAL A 471 15.26 -4.07 -12.02
N ASN A 472 16.49 -3.97 -12.51
CA ASN A 472 17.45 -3.02 -11.93
C ASN A 472 16.89 -1.60 -12.05
N ARG A 473 17.17 -0.73 -11.08
CA ARG A 473 16.61 0.63 -11.05
C ARG A 473 16.84 1.40 -12.36
N ASP A 474 18.02 1.26 -12.95
CA ASP A 474 18.42 2.01 -14.14
C ASP A 474 18.02 1.30 -15.45
N SER A 475 17.38 0.13 -15.36
CA SER A 475 16.84 -0.59 -16.51
C SER A 475 15.42 -0.15 -16.85
N ASN A 476 15.09 -0.26 -18.13
CA ASN A 476 13.74 -0.05 -18.60
C ASN A 476 12.79 -1.13 -18.06
N VAL A 477 11.62 -0.71 -17.60
CA VAL A 477 10.65 -1.58 -16.93
C VAL A 477 10.13 -2.69 -17.83
N TYR A 478 10.04 -2.46 -19.13
CA TYR A 478 9.58 -3.45 -20.11
C TYR A 478 10.55 -4.61 -20.30
N ASN A 479 11.81 -4.49 -19.86
CA ASN A 479 12.80 -5.57 -19.97
C ASN A 479 12.35 -6.84 -19.24
N VAL A 480 11.60 -6.69 -18.14
CA VAL A 480 11.08 -7.81 -17.35
C VAL A 480 10.17 -8.72 -18.15
N VAL A 481 9.50 -8.19 -19.16
CA VAL A 481 8.55 -8.94 -19.98
C VAL A 481 9.28 -9.93 -20.89
N TYR A 482 10.49 -9.61 -21.36
CA TYR A 482 11.31 -10.57 -22.11
C TYR A 482 11.77 -11.74 -21.24
N ASP A 483 12.11 -11.46 -19.98
CA ASP A 483 12.47 -12.50 -19.01
C ASP A 483 11.26 -13.40 -18.75
N TRP A 484 10.07 -12.82 -18.59
CA TRP A 484 8.82 -13.58 -18.50
C TRP A 484 8.60 -14.48 -19.72
N GLY A 485 8.77 -13.98 -20.94
CA GLY A 485 8.64 -14.79 -22.16
C GLY A 485 9.61 -15.97 -22.22
N SER A 486 10.79 -15.84 -21.61
CA SER A 486 11.81 -16.89 -21.57
C SER A 486 11.46 -18.05 -20.62
N GLU A 487 10.46 -17.88 -19.76
CA GLU A 487 10.01 -18.94 -18.84
C GLU A 487 9.32 -20.11 -19.57
N GLY A 488 8.84 -19.90 -20.79
CA GLY A 488 8.12 -20.93 -21.54
C GLY A 488 6.80 -21.33 -20.89
N ASN A 489 6.30 -22.53 -21.20
CA ASN A 489 4.96 -22.96 -20.77
C ASN A 489 4.98 -23.90 -19.55
N ASP A 490 6.14 -24.09 -18.92
CA ASP A 490 6.28 -25.00 -17.78
C ASP A 490 5.72 -24.37 -16.49
N VAL A 491 4.64 -24.95 -15.98
CA VAL A 491 3.97 -24.59 -14.71
C VAL A 491 4.13 -25.68 -13.64
N THR A 492 5.00 -26.66 -13.87
CA THR A 492 5.20 -27.79 -12.95
C THR A 492 5.90 -27.38 -11.66
N ARG A 493 6.71 -26.32 -11.72
CA ARG A 493 7.35 -25.71 -10.53
C ARG A 493 6.34 -24.85 -9.78
N ILE A 494 6.20 -25.09 -8.47
CA ILE A 494 5.43 -24.21 -7.59
C ILE A 494 6.17 -22.87 -7.53
N LEU A 495 5.69 -21.88 -8.27
CA LEU A 495 6.12 -20.52 -8.08
C LEU A 495 5.34 -19.96 -6.88
N GLN A 496 6.00 -19.92 -5.71
CA GLN A 496 5.47 -19.18 -4.55
C GLN A 496 5.36 -17.67 -4.82
N PHE A 497 6.05 -17.17 -5.86
CA PHE A 497 6.23 -15.77 -6.19
C PHE A 497 6.34 -15.59 -7.71
N GLY A 498 5.96 -14.42 -8.23
CA GLY A 498 6.07 -14.01 -9.62
C GLY A 498 4.72 -13.90 -10.33
N CYS A 499 3.77 -14.77 -10.06
CA CYS A 499 2.45 -14.68 -10.68
C CYS A 499 1.30 -15.10 -9.75
N ARG A 500 0.10 -14.60 -10.04
CA ARG A 500 -1.14 -14.89 -9.31
C ARG A 500 -2.30 -15.06 -10.29
N THR A 501 -3.17 -16.03 -10.02
CA THR A 501 -4.38 -16.31 -10.82
C THR A 501 -5.63 -15.69 -10.17
N PRO A 502 -6.76 -15.57 -10.90
CA PRO A 502 -8.03 -15.09 -10.38
C PRO A 502 -8.50 -15.77 -9.09
N SER A 503 -8.30 -17.08 -8.98
CA SER A 503 -8.64 -17.90 -7.82
C SER A 503 -7.51 -18.02 -6.80
N ASP A 504 -6.28 -17.69 -7.19
CA ASP A 504 -5.06 -17.84 -6.39
C ASP A 504 -4.75 -19.29 -5.94
N ILE A 505 -5.41 -20.26 -6.59
CA ILE A 505 -5.27 -21.70 -6.33
C ILE A 505 -4.53 -22.37 -7.50
N GLU A 506 -4.75 -21.85 -8.72
CA GLU A 506 -4.15 -22.40 -9.92
C GLU A 506 -2.68 -22.02 -10.03
N ARG A 507 -1.85 -22.99 -10.46
CA ARG A 507 -0.44 -22.75 -10.78
C ARG A 507 -0.33 -21.87 -12.02
N CYS A 508 0.64 -20.97 -12.01
CA CYS A 508 0.94 -20.10 -13.14
C CYS A 508 2.44 -19.94 -13.29
N ASN A 509 2.83 -19.40 -14.44
CA ASN A 509 4.08 -18.67 -14.64
C ASN A 509 3.75 -17.37 -15.40
N HIS A 510 4.73 -16.48 -15.57
CA HIS A 510 4.46 -15.18 -16.16
C HIS A 510 4.08 -15.29 -17.65
N ASN A 511 4.78 -16.15 -18.40
CA ASN A 511 4.55 -16.35 -19.83
C ASN A 511 3.15 -16.88 -20.12
N VAL A 512 2.67 -17.86 -19.35
CA VAL A 512 1.34 -18.47 -19.50
C VAL A 512 0.25 -17.42 -19.32
N ILE A 513 0.43 -16.48 -18.40
CA ILE A 513 -0.50 -15.36 -18.23
C ILE A 513 -0.45 -14.42 -19.44
N VAL A 514 0.75 -13.99 -19.86
CA VAL A 514 0.92 -13.09 -21.02
C VAL A 514 0.34 -13.71 -22.29
N ARG A 515 0.50 -15.03 -22.47
CA ARG A 515 0.02 -15.81 -23.63
C ARG A 515 -1.40 -16.37 -23.45
N ASN A 516 -2.14 -15.97 -22.43
CA ASN A 516 -3.51 -16.42 -22.26
C ASN A 516 -4.42 -15.78 -23.34
N ALA A 517 -5.00 -16.63 -24.20
CA ALA A 517 -5.79 -16.21 -25.35
C ALA A 517 -7.14 -15.57 -25.00
N SER A 518 -7.62 -15.65 -23.76
CA SER A 518 -8.87 -14.98 -23.33
C SER A 518 -8.65 -13.50 -22.95
N LEU A 519 -7.46 -13.15 -22.48
CA LEU A 519 -7.14 -11.82 -21.97
C LEU A 519 -7.07 -10.78 -23.09
N ARG A 520 -7.61 -9.60 -22.84
CA ARG A 520 -7.72 -8.50 -23.81
C ARG A 520 -7.15 -7.19 -23.28
N LYS A 521 -7.01 -7.08 -21.97
CA LYS A 521 -6.62 -5.84 -21.32
C LYS A 521 -5.58 -6.09 -20.26
N PHE A 522 -4.71 -5.11 -20.08
CA PHE A 522 -3.78 -5.11 -18.96
C PHE A 522 -3.43 -3.71 -18.52
N GLY A 523 -2.90 -3.58 -17.31
CA GLY A 523 -2.29 -2.35 -16.85
C GLY A 523 -1.20 -2.66 -15.85
N CYS A 524 -0.10 -1.92 -15.94
CA CYS A 524 1.06 -2.13 -15.08
C CYS A 524 1.38 -0.90 -14.23
N ALA A 525 2.16 -1.12 -13.18
CA ALA A 525 2.82 -0.10 -12.39
C ALA A 525 4.27 -0.52 -12.12
N ALA A 526 5.12 0.47 -11.87
CA ALA A 526 6.48 0.26 -11.41
C ALA A 526 6.73 1.10 -10.15
N MET A 527 7.52 0.59 -9.21
CA MET A 527 7.84 1.26 -7.94
C MET A 527 9.34 1.13 -7.69
N ASP A 528 10.02 2.25 -7.41
CA ASP A 528 11.43 2.24 -7.01
C ASP A 528 11.59 1.65 -5.60
N CYS A 529 12.45 0.64 -5.49
CA CYS A 529 12.75 -0.11 -4.27
C CYS A 529 14.23 0.00 -3.88
N GLY A 530 14.91 1.05 -4.33
CA GLY A 530 16.32 1.33 -4.06
C GLY A 530 17.24 0.78 -5.15
N ALA A 531 17.66 -0.48 -5.05
CA ALA A 531 18.52 -1.11 -6.06
C ALA A 531 17.74 -1.63 -7.28
N MET A 532 16.45 -1.90 -7.08
CA MET A 532 15.57 -2.51 -8.07
C MET A 532 14.29 -1.67 -8.19
N LYS A 533 13.63 -1.72 -9.34
CA LYS A 533 12.22 -1.36 -9.49
C LYS A 533 11.38 -2.63 -9.42
N GLN A 534 10.37 -2.64 -8.55
CA GLN A 534 9.29 -3.61 -8.64
C GLN A 534 8.43 -3.24 -9.84
N VAL A 535 7.93 -4.23 -10.56
CA VAL A 535 6.92 -4.10 -11.61
C VAL A 535 5.75 -5.02 -11.26
N THR A 536 4.53 -4.53 -11.43
CA THR A 536 3.31 -5.33 -11.25
C THR A 536 2.39 -5.07 -12.42
N CYS A 537 1.97 -6.12 -13.13
CA CYS A 537 1.05 -6.07 -14.25
C CYS A 537 -0.20 -6.88 -13.94
N ILE A 538 -1.37 -6.29 -14.11
CA ILE A 538 -2.68 -6.93 -13.88
C ILE A 538 -3.36 -7.11 -15.23
N TYR A 539 -3.96 -8.29 -15.45
CA TYR A 539 -4.53 -8.69 -16.74
C TYR A 539 -5.98 -9.14 -16.59
N LYS A 540 -6.79 -8.85 -17.62
CA LYS A 540 -8.20 -9.22 -17.71
C LYS A 540 -8.67 -9.51 -19.13
#